data_AF-A0A1L9Q3Q7-F1
#
_entry.id   AF-A0A1L9Q3Q7-F1
#
_cell.length_a   1.000
_cell.length_b   1.000
_cell.length_c   1.000
_cell.angle_alpha   90.00
_cell.angle_beta   90.00
_cell.angle_gamma   90.00
#
_symmetry.space_group_name_H-M   'P 1'
#
loop_
_entity.id
_entity.type
_entity.pdbx_description
1 polymer ?
#
loop_
_entity_poly.entity_id
_entity_poly.type
_entity_poly.pdbx_seq_one_letter_code
_entity_poly.pdbx_strand_id
1 'polypeptide(L)'
;MADEVLFTHELDSRNAFGVADCGTFSPLPNGDDLEVGVMPRPDIPGAPTREYEEVWRELSFRQVEGHSRLLAFVLESEIGSMQLQEGEEREVTRTFIGAIGGTYIALRQSQILVRPAGETKPVVKSGGEVSARSEEFVWGRGFEIKSLLGPEGGELPSRSDIELSLDASSERLMVRGQEYAVRSFEKLEMPTDQSINGPRA
;
A
#
# COMPACT_ATOMS: atom_id res chain seq x y z
N MET A 1 22.34 10.10 9.31
CA MET A 1 21.47 11.16 9.86
C MET A 1 20.16 10.50 10.21
N ALA A 2 19.39 11.07 11.13
CA ALA A 2 18.04 10.57 11.40
C ALA A 2 17.08 11.27 10.44
N ASP A 3 16.22 10.52 9.78
CA ASP A 3 15.24 11.04 8.82
C ASP A 3 13.85 11.01 9.46
N GLU A 4 13.17 12.15 9.44
CA GLU A 4 11.82 12.31 10.00
C GLU A 4 10.77 12.08 8.90
N VAL A 5 9.79 11.22 9.17
CA VAL A 5 8.72 10.87 8.25
C VAL A 5 7.37 11.10 8.90
N LEU A 6 6.54 11.90 8.23
CA LEU A 6 5.15 12.15 8.62
C LEU A 6 4.22 11.25 7.81
N PHE A 7 3.49 10.37 8.50
CA PHE A 7 2.53 9.45 7.91
C PHE A 7 1.11 10.01 8.02
N THR A 8 0.47 10.20 6.87
CA THR A 8 -0.97 10.47 6.78
C THR A 8 -1.68 9.24 6.24
N HIS A 9 -2.86 8.93 6.78
CA HIS A 9 -3.56 7.70 6.47
C HIS A 9 -4.58 7.89 5.35
N GLU A 10 -4.33 7.31 4.18
CA GLU A 10 -5.35 7.22 3.11
C GLU A 10 -6.29 6.03 3.34
N LEU A 11 -5.80 4.96 3.96
CA LEU A 11 -6.58 3.85 4.50
C LEU A 11 -6.23 3.69 5.98
N ASP A 12 -7.22 3.47 6.83
CA ASP A 12 -6.99 3.23 8.26
C ASP A 12 -8.04 2.29 8.87
N SER A 13 -7.59 1.11 9.28
CA SER A 13 -8.43 0.12 9.96
C SER A 13 -8.92 0.55 11.35
N ARG A 14 -8.28 1.54 11.96
CA ARG A 14 -8.68 2.16 13.23
C ARG A 14 -9.56 3.39 13.04
N ASN A 15 -9.83 3.78 11.79
CA ASN A 15 -10.69 4.89 11.45
C ASN A 15 -10.22 6.26 12.03
N ALA A 16 -8.91 6.48 12.09
CA ALA A 16 -8.26 7.67 12.64
C ALA A 16 -7.59 8.56 11.56
N PHE A 17 -8.30 8.79 10.45
CA PHE A 17 -7.84 9.59 9.29
C PHE A 17 -7.39 11.03 9.59
N GLY A 18 -7.84 11.61 10.71
CA GLY A 18 -7.48 12.97 11.12
C GLY A 18 -6.18 13.06 11.94
N VAL A 19 -5.50 11.93 12.19
CA VAL A 19 -4.27 11.85 12.98
C VAL A 19 -3.14 11.44 12.05
N ALA A 20 -2.05 12.21 12.10
CA ALA A 20 -0.80 11.88 11.45
C ALA A 20 0.17 11.33 12.51
N ASP A 21 0.91 10.29 12.14
CA ASP A 21 1.96 9.71 12.98
C ASP A 21 3.32 10.22 12.50
N CYS A 22 4.24 10.48 13.42
CA CYS A 22 5.60 10.91 13.09
C CYS A 22 6.60 9.86 13.58
N GLY A 23 7.35 9.29 12.64
CA GLY A 23 8.42 8.34 12.87
C GLY A 23 9.79 8.97 12.56
N THR A 24 10.77 8.71 13.42
CA THR A 24 12.17 9.06 13.20
C THR A 24 12.96 7.80 12.90
N PHE A 25 13.57 7.73 11.72
CA PHE A 25 14.34 6.59 11.25
C PHE A 25 15.82 6.79 11.49
N SER A 26 16.51 5.75 11.92
CA SER A 26 17.96 5.74 12.09
C SER A 26 18.55 4.36 11.74
N PRO A 27 19.70 4.32 11.04
CA PRO A 27 20.30 3.05 10.64
C PRO A 27 20.88 2.32 11.85
N LEU A 28 20.68 1.00 11.89
CA LEU A 28 21.27 0.10 12.87
C LEU A 28 22.58 -0.52 12.35
N PRO A 29 23.49 -0.98 13.25
CA PRO A 29 24.78 -1.55 12.85
C PRO A 29 24.70 -2.80 11.97
N ASN A 30 23.57 -3.49 11.96
CA ASN A 30 23.33 -4.70 11.17
C ASN A 30 22.72 -4.42 9.78
N GLY A 31 22.50 -3.15 9.42
CA GLY A 31 21.89 -2.74 8.16
C GLY A 31 20.35 -2.71 8.16
N ASP A 32 19.71 -3.00 9.29
CA ASP A 32 18.28 -2.72 9.49
C ASP A 32 18.10 -1.22 9.85
N ASP A 33 16.88 -0.71 9.79
CA ASP A 33 16.52 0.64 10.27
C ASP A 33 15.69 0.55 11.56
N LEU A 34 15.95 1.45 12.51
CA LEU A 34 15.12 1.66 13.69
C LEU A 34 14.24 2.89 13.46
N GLU A 35 12.93 2.68 13.49
CA GLU A 35 11.93 3.73 13.59
C GLU A 35 11.52 3.91 15.05
N VAL A 36 11.51 5.14 15.53
CA VAL A 36 10.95 5.50 16.84
C VAL A 36 9.93 6.62 16.70
N GLY A 37 8.91 6.61 17.54
CA GLY A 37 7.91 7.67 17.54
C GLY A 37 6.97 7.58 18.74
N VAL A 38 5.86 8.30 18.67
CA VAL A 38 4.80 8.25 19.68
C VAL A 38 3.46 8.01 19.02
N MET A 39 2.63 7.15 19.61
CA MET A 39 1.28 6.87 19.12
C MET A 39 0.22 6.96 20.24
N PRO A 40 -1.03 7.32 19.91
CA PRO A 40 -2.16 7.20 20.83
C PRO A 40 -2.38 5.75 21.28
N ARG A 41 -3.06 5.56 22.43
CA ARG A 41 -3.51 4.24 22.90
C ARG A 41 -5.00 4.04 22.61
N PRO A 42 -5.38 3.53 21.43
CA PRO A 42 -6.78 3.37 21.06
C PRO A 42 -7.52 2.35 21.94
N ASP A 43 -6.79 1.43 22.58
CA ASP A 43 -7.30 0.44 23.51
C ASP A 43 -7.69 1.02 24.88
N ILE A 44 -7.18 2.22 25.24
CA ILE A 44 -7.44 2.87 26.53
C ILE A 44 -7.82 4.34 26.31
N PRO A 45 -9.12 4.65 26.14
CA PRO A 45 -9.58 6.02 25.92
C PRO A 45 -9.12 6.98 27.02
N GLY A 46 -8.52 8.11 26.61
CA GLY A 46 -8.01 9.15 27.52
C GLY A 46 -6.63 8.88 28.12
N ALA A 47 -6.00 7.74 27.80
CA ALA A 47 -4.61 7.51 28.16
C ALA A 47 -3.65 8.44 27.41
N PRO A 48 -2.49 8.79 28.01
CA PRO A 48 -1.44 9.50 27.30
C PRO A 48 -0.92 8.65 26.12
N THR A 49 -0.31 9.34 25.15
CA THR A 49 0.46 8.70 24.06
C THR A 49 1.58 7.84 24.63
N ARG A 50 2.06 6.89 23.83
CA ARG A 50 3.14 5.97 24.20
C ARG A 50 4.22 5.96 23.14
N GLU A 51 5.47 5.89 23.59
CA GLU A 51 6.62 5.66 22.73
C GLU A 51 6.54 4.26 22.10
N TYR A 52 6.94 4.16 20.83
CA TYR A 52 7.09 2.91 20.11
C TYR A 52 8.48 2.81 19.48
N GLU A 53 8.89 1.58 19.20
CA GLU A 53 10.10 1.24 18.47
C GLU A 53 9.76 0.14 17.45
N GLU A 54 10.12 0.34 16.19
CA GLU A 54 9.96 -0.65 15.12
C GLU A 54 11.30 -0.87 14.42
N VAL A 55 11.65 -2.13 14.18
CA VAL A 55 12.88 -2.50 13.46
C VAL A 55 12.50 -2.99 12.06
N TRP A 56 12.99 -2.28 11.05
CA TRP A 56 12.72 -2.49 9.65
C TRP A 56 13.90 -3.18 8.97
N ARG A 57 13.66 -4.35 8.40
CA ARG A 57 14.65 -5.07 7.59
C ARG A 57 14.33 -4.94 6.12
N GLU A 58 15.27 -4.43 5.34
CA GLU A 58 15.18 -4.48 3.88
C GLU A 58 15.32 -5.93 3.40
N LEU A 59 14.39 -6.36 2.56
CA LEU A 59 14.40 -7.70 1.96
C LEU A 59 14.76 -7.62 0.49
N SER A 60 15.53 -8.59 0.01
CA SER A 60 15.83 -8.69 -1.42
C SER A 60 14.56 -8.93 -2.23
N PHE A 61 14.45 -8.26 -3.37
CA PHE A 61 13.31 -8.43 -4.26
C PHE A 61 13.21 -9.87 -4.78
N ARG A 62 11.98 -10.40 -4.78
CA ARG A 62 11.70 -11.69 -5.39
C ARG A 62 11.74 -11.56 -6.90
N GLN A 63 12.50 -12.41 -7.59
CA GLN A 63 12.52 -12.44 -9.04
C GLN A 63 11.32 -13.22 -9.59
N VAL A 64 10.76 -12.73 -10.70
CA VAL A 64 9.73 -13.44 -11.48
C VAL A 64 10.40 -14.17 -12.64
N GLU A 65 10.09 -15.45 -12.81
CA GLU A 65 10.67 -16.27 -13.89
C GLU A 65 10.39 -15.66 -15.27
N GLY A 66 11.36 -15.77 -16.18
CA GLY A 66 11.25 -15.24 -17.54
C GLY A 66 11.37 -13.72 -17.66
N HIS A 67 11.56 -12.99 -16.56
CA HIS A 67 11.71 -11.53 -16.57
C HIS A 67 13.16 -11.12 -16.26
N SER A 68 13.75 -10.35 -17.16
CA SER A 68 15.11 -9.80 -17.02
C SER A 68 15.17 -8.49 -16.21
N ARG A 69 14.01 -7.90 -15.91
CA ARG A 69 13.85 -6.68 -15.12
C ARG A 69 12.72 -6.87 -14.11
N LEU A 70 12.81 -6.19 -12.97
CA LEU A 70 11.71 -6.13 -12.03
C LEU A 70 10.79 -4.97 -12.42
N LEU A 71 9.49 -5.21 -12.29
CA LEU A 71 8.50 -4.15 -12.38
C LEU A 71 8.13 -3.75 -10.95
N ALA A 72 8.13 -2.44 -10.70
CA ALA A 72 7.60 -1.85 -9.50
C ALA A 72 6.49 -0.87 -9.89
N PHE A 73 5.34 -0.92 -9.23
CA PHE A 73 4.24 -0.01 -9.53
C PHE A 73 3.31 0.19 -8.35
N VAL A 74 2.62 1.34 -8.36
CA VAL A 74 1.53 1.66 -7.45
C VAL A 74 0.34 2.13 -8.28
N LEU A 75 -0.81 1.50 -8.07
CA LEU A 75 -2.10 1.86 -8.66
C LEU A 75 -3.07 2.33 -7.57
N GLU A 76 -3.89 3.31 -7.90
CA GLU A 76 -4.99 3.78 -7.07
C GLU A 76 -6.28 3.78 -7.88
N SER A 77 -7.36 3.23 -7.35
CA SER A 77 -8.66 3.22 -8.01
C SER A 77 -9.16 4.65 -8.24
N GLU A 78 -9.60 4.96 -9.45
CA GLU A 78 -10.22 6.25 -9.74
C GLU A 78 -11.61 6.33 -9.08
N ILE A 79 -11.82 7.38 -8.28
CA ILE A 79 -13.10 7.66 -7.62
C ILE A 79 -13.96 8.62 -8.47
N GLY A 80 -13.47 9.00 -9.65
CA GLY A 80 -14.09 9.97 -10.56
C GLY A 80 -13.94 11.42 -10.07
N SER A 81 -14.28 12.40 -10.92
CA SER A 81 -14.31 13.81 -10.52
C SER A 81 -15.47 14.06 -9.55
N MET A 82 -15.17 14.02 -8.25
CA MET A 82 -16.16 14.24 -7.20
C MET A 82 -16.13 15.71 -6.74
N GLN A 83 -17.18 16.45 -7.06
CA GLN A 83 -17.50 17.70 -6.36
C GLN A 83 -18.60 17.40 -5.35
N LEU A 84 -18.29 17.50 -4.06
CA LEU A 84 -19.28 17.43 -2.99
C LEU A 84 -19.76 18.83 -2.64
N GLN A 85 -21.05 18.99 -2.40
CA GLN A 85 -21.62 20.20 -1.81
C GLN A 85 -21.29 20.28 -0.32
N GLU A 86 -21.50 21.45 0.28
CA GLU A 86 -21.16 21.66 1.69
C GLU A 86 -22.08 20.80 2.57
N GLY A 87 -21.49 20.04 3.49
CA GLY A 87 -22.22 19.08 4.32
C GLY A 87 -22.69 17.81 3.60
N GLU A 88 -22.42 17.68 2.30
CA GLU A 88 -22.77 16.47 1.56
C GLU A 88 -21.83 15.33 1.95
N GLU A 89 -22.42 14.18 2.27
CA GLU A 89 -21.72 12.93 2.55
C GLU A 89 -21.87 11.97 1.37
N ARG A 90 -20.79 11.27 1.04
CA ARG A 90 -20.81 10.27 -0.02
C ARG A 90 -19.91 9.11 0.31
N GLU A 91 -20.45 7.92 0.11
CA GLU A 91 -19.68 6.68 0.19
C GLU A 91 -18.84 6.48 -1.07
N VAL A 92 -17.58 6.10 -0.87
CA VAL A 92 -16.60 5.79 -1.91
C VAL A 92 -15.82 4.54 -1.51
N THR A 93 -15.38 3.76 -2.50
CA THR A 93 -14.50 2.63 -2.26
C THR A 93 -13.13 2.95 -2.83
N ARG A 94 -12.10 2.98 -1.97
CA ARG A 94 -10.71 3.14 -2.41
C ARG A 94 -10.03 1.80 -2.47
N THR A 95 -9.33 1.52 -3.57
CA THR A 95 -8.46 0.36 -3.72
C THR A 95 -7.06 0.82 -4.13
N PHE A 96 -6.04 0.39 -3.39
CA PHE A 96 -4.64 0.60 -3.73
C PHE A 96 -4.01 -0.75 -4.07
N ILE A 97 -3.17 -0.78 -5.10
CA ILE A 97 -2.45 -1.98 -5.54
C ILE A 97 -0.97 -1.62 -5.67
N GLY A 98 -0.12 -2.37 -4.98
CA GLY A 98 1.34 -2.23 -5.07
C GLY A 98 1.96 -3.53 -5.53
N ALA A 99 3.01 -3.44 -6.35
CA ALA A 99 3.86 -4.58 -6.62
C ALA A 99 5.32 -4.14 -6.77
N ILE A 100 6.22 -5.02 -6.35
CA ILE A 100 7.65 -4.90 -6.63
C ILE A 100 8.22 -6.30 -6.86
N GLY A 101 8.67 -6.56 -8.08
CA GLY A 101 9.13 -7.87 -8.49
C GLY A 101 8.06 -8.95 -8.28
N GLY A 102 8.43 -9.98 -7.51
CA GLY A 102 7.58 -11.10 -7.14
C GLY A 102 6.73 -10.88 -5.89
N THR A 103 6.57 -9.64 -5.41
CA THR A 103 5.70 -9.32 -4.27
C THR A 103 4.56 -8.42 -4.74
N TYR A 104 3.33 -8.75 -4.33
CA TYR A 104 2.11 -8.06 -4.71
C TYR A 104 1.20 -7.85 -3.50
N ILE A 105 0.59 -6.68 -3.40
CA ILE A 105 -0.43 -6.36 -2.39
C ILE A 105 -1.56 -5.54 -2.99
N ALA A 106 -2.79 -5.84 -2.58
CA ALA A 106 -3.97 -5.04 -2.85
C ALA A 106 -4.68 -4.75 -1.51
N LEU A 107 -5.11 -3.50 -1.32
CA LEU A 107 -5.81 -3.03 -0.13
C LEU A 107 -7.07 -2.28 -0.56
N ARG A 108 -8.19 -2.47 0.16
CA ARG A 108 -9.44 -1.75 -0.09
C ARG A 108 -10.12 -1.33 1.19
N GLN A 109 -10.78 -0.16 1.15
CA GLN A 109 -11.68 0.29 2.21
C GLN A 109 -12.84 1.10 1.62
N SER A 110 -14.07 0.84 2.07
CA SER A 110 -15.19 1.79 1.88
C SER A 110 -15.05 2.96 2.86
N GLN A 111 -15.29 4.17 2.39
CA GLN A 111 -15.10 5.42 3.13
C GLN A 111 -16.28 6.36 2.90
N ILE A 112 -16.66 7.10 3.93
CA ILE A 112 -17.60 8.21 3.83
C ILE A 112 -16.78 9.48 3.73
N LEU A 113 -16.84 10.14 2.58
CA LEU A 113 -16.31 11.47 2.39
C LEU A 113 -17.35 12.52 2.77
N VAL A 114 -16.90 13.63 3.34
CA VAL A 114 -17.73 14.81 3.60
C VAL A 114 -16.97 16.06 3.15
N ARG A 115 -17.68 17.10 2.68
CA ARG A 115 -17.08 18.45 2.54
C ARG A 115 -17.54 19.34 3.70
N PRO A 116 -16.71 19.58 4.72
CA PRO A 116 -17.07 20.43 5.85
C PRO A 116 -17.39 21.87 5.43
N ALA A 117 -18.14 22.57 6.28
CA ALA A 117 -18.44 23.98 6.09
C ALA A 117 -17.18 24.83 6.03
N GLY A 118 -17.06 25.66 4.99
CA GLY A 118 -15.88 26.49 4.76
C GLY A 118 -14.66 25.78 4.15
N GLU A 119 -14.73 24.46 3.93
CA GLU A 119 -13.64 23.70 3.29
C GLU A 119 -13.83 23.59 1.77
N THR A 120 -12.70 23.61 1.06
CA THR A 120 -12.68 23.51 -0.41
C THR A 120 -12.53 22.08 -0.89
N LYS A 121 -12.05 21.17 -0.04
CA LYS A 121 -11.79 19.77 -0.36
C LYS A 121 -12.60 18.85 0.54
N PRO A 122 -13.07 17.71 0.02
CA PRO A 122 -13.65 16.68 0.85
C PRO A 122 -12.59 16.01 1.71
N VAL A 123 -12.98 15.56 2.90
CA VAL A 123 -12.16 14.80 3.85
C VAL A 123 -12.85 13.48 4.18
N VAL A 124 -12.06 12.49 4.64
CA VAL A 124 -12.62 11.22 5.11
C VAL A 124 -13.26 11.46 6.49
N LYS A 125 -14.58 11.29 6.56
CA LYS A 125 -15.34 11.35 7.81
C LYS A 125 -15.19 10.03 8.59
N SER A 126 -15.28 8.91 7.88
CA SER A 126 -15.09 7.58 8.45
C SER A 126 -14.76 6.54 7.38
N GLY A 127 -14.11 5.45 7.77
CA GLY A 127 -13.84 4.26 6.95
C GLY A 127 -14.44 3.01 7.58
N GLY A 128 -14.85 2.07 6.73
CA GLY A 128 -15.27 0.73 7.11
C GLY A 128 -14.09 -0.20 7.37
N GLU A 129 -14.34 -1.51 7.35
CA GLU A 129 -13.27 -2.51 7.49
C GLU A 129 -12.29 -2.45 6.31
N VAL A 130 -11.01 -2.69 6.58
CA VAL A 130 -9.97 -2.81 5.55
C VAL A 130 -9.90 -4.25 5.08
N SER A 131 -9.97 -4.44 3.77
CA SER A 131 -9.72 -5.72 3.11
C SER A 131 -8.33 -5.72 2.48
N ALA A 132 -7.63 -6.84 2.58
CA ALA A 132 -6.27 -6.98 2.06
C ALA A 132 -6.05 -8.34 1.38
N ARG A 133 -5.26 -8.31 0.32
CA ARG A 133 -4.75 -9.50 -0.39
C ARG A 133 -3.27 -9.29 -0.62
N SER A 134 -2.44 -10.28 -0.25
CA SER A 134 -1.03 -10.31 -0.66
C SER A 134 -0.70 -11.60 -1.39
N GLU A 135 0.18 -11.49 -2.37
CA GLU A 135 0.69 -12.62 -3.15
C GLU A 135 2.20 -12.54 -3.26
N GLU A 136 2.83 -13.71 -3.31
CA GLU A 136 4.26 -13.83 -3.59
C GLU A 136 4.50 -14.82 -4.73
N PHE A 137 5.46 -14.49 -5.59
CA PHE A 137 5.93 -15.39 -6.62
C PHE A 137 6.72 -16.54 -6.02
N VAL A 138 6.32 -17.75 -6.37
CA VAL A 138 7.04 -18.99 -6.08
C VAL A 138 7.54 -19.61 -7.38
N TRP A 139 8.84 -19.88 -7.43
CA TRP A 139 9.50 -20.45 -8.60
C TRP A 139 8.80 -21.72 -9.10
N GLY A 140 8.52 -21.79 -10.41
CA GLY A 140 7.83 -22.91 -11.05
C GLY A 140 6.33 -23.05 -10.72
N ARG A 141 5.78 -22.22 -9.83
CA ARG A 141 4.35 -22.24 -9.45
C ARG A 141 3.60 -20.96 -9.80
N GLY A 142 4.32 -19.84 -9.89
CA GLY A 142 3.72 -18.53 -10.12
C GLY A 142 3.37 -17.81 -8.82
N PHE A 143 2.50 -16.81 -8.90
CA PHE A 143 2.04 -16.07 -7.73
C PHE A 143 1.08 -16.91 -6.88
N GLU A 144 1.33 -16.97 -5.59
CA GLU A 144 0.49 -17.65 -4.60
C GLU A 144 0.03 -16.67 -3.52
N ILE A 145 -1.21 -16.83 -3.07
CA ILE A 145 -1.78 -16.01 -2.00
C ILE A 145 -1.01 -16.27 -0.69
N LYS A 146 -0.50 -15.20 -0.08
CA LYS A 146 0.12 -15.22 1.25
C LYS A 146 -0.84 -14.82 2.34
N SER A 147 -1.65 -13.79 2.11
CA SER A 147 -2.66 -13.34 3.06
C SER A 147 -3.93 -12.93 2.35
N LEU A 148 -5.05 -13.21 2.99
CA LEU A 148 -6.38 -12.77 2.59
C LEU A 148 -7.12 -12.33 3.86
N LEU A 149 -7.38 -11.03 3.98
CA LEU A 149 -7.92 -10.41 5.19
C LEU A 149 -9.12 -9.53 4.84
N GLY A 150 -10.02 -9.36 5.81
CA GLY A 150 -11.21 -8.52 5.69
C GLY A 150 -12.31 -9.11 4.80
N PRO A 151 -13.48 -8.46 4.79
CA PRO A 151 -14.69 -8.99 4.16
C PRO A 151 -14.58 -9.12 2.63
N GLU A 152 -13.84 -8.23 1.96
CA GLU A 152 -13.69 -8.19 0.50
C GLU A 152 -12.36 -8.76 0.02
N GLY A 153 -11.56 -9.39 0.90
CA GLY A 153 -10.20 -9.86 0.55
C GLY A 153 -10.17 -10.76 -0.69
N GLY A 154 -11.13 -11.68 -0.81
CA GLY A 154 -11.27 -12.58 -1.96
C GLY A 154 -11.73 -11.91 -3.26
N GLU A 155 -12.27 -10.69 -3.18
CA GLU A 155 -12.77 -9.92 -4.31
C GLU A 155 -11.73 -8.95 -4.88
N LEU A 156 -10.65 -8.71 -4.14
CA LEU A 156 -9.54 -7.88 -4.57
C LEU A 156 -8.87 -8.44 -5.84
N PRO A 157 -8.42 -7.57 -6.76
CA PRO A 157 -7.58 -7.97 -7.87
C PRO A 157 -6.37 -8.79 -7.40
N SER A 158 -6.05 -9.81 -8.17
CA SER A 158 -4.85 -10.64 -8.07
C SER A 158 -3.73 -10.05 -8.92
N ARG A 159 -2.50 -10.55 -8.77
CA ARG A 159 -1.43 -10.18 -9.69
C ARG A 159 -1.76 -10.54 -11.14
N SER A 160 -2.45 -11.65 -11.39
CA SER A 160 -2.84 -12.07 -12.74
C SER A 160 -3.85 -11.15 -13.41
N ASP A 161 -4.59 -10.36 -12.65
CA ASP A 161 -5.52 -9.37 -13.21
C ASP A 161 -4.82 -8.10 -13.73
N ILE A 162 -3.51 -7.98 -13.47
CA ILE A 162 -2.71 -6.81 -13.82
C ILE A 162 -1.93 -7.08 -15.11
N GLU A 163 -2.48 -6.58 -16.21
CA GLU A 163 -1.85 -6.57 -17.52
C GLU A 163 -1.15 -5.22 -17.75
N LEU A 164 0.06 -5.09 -17.23
CA LEU A 164 0.90 -3.93 -17.53
C LEU A 164 1.66 -4.17 -18.83
N SER A 165 1.40 -3.35 -19.85
CA SER A 165 2.28 -3.29 -21.01
C SER A 165 3.67 -2.86 -20.54
N LEU A 166 4.72 -3.51 -21.07
CA LEU A 166 6.09 -3.14 -20.78
C LEU A 166 6.37 -1.68 -21.14
N ASP A 167 5.60 -1.03 -22.01
CA ASP A 167 5.79 0.36 -22.39
C ASP A 167 4.88 1.34 -21.65
N ALA A 168 4.14 0.88 -20.63
CA ALA A 168 3.07 1.65 -20.01
C ALA A 168 3.58 2.85 -19.20
N SER A 169 3.81 3.96 -19.91
CA SER A 169 3.69 5.34 -19.41
C SER A 169 2.22 5.79 -19.36
N SER A 170 1.26 4.86 -19.39
CA SER A 170 -0.15 5.20 -19.35
C SER A 170 -0.46 5.70 -17.94
N GLU A 171 -1.03 6.90 -17.83
CA GLU A 171 -1.49 7.46 -16.56
C GLU A 171 -2.62 6.61 -15.94
N ARG A 172 -3.26 5.74 -16.73
CA ARG A 172 -4.40 4.93 -16.31
C ARG A 172 -4.32 3.48 -16.78
N LEU A 173 -4.91 2.59 -16.00
CA LEU A 173 -5.01 1.16 -16.26
C LEU A 173 -6.42 0.64 -15.93
N MET A 174 -6.96 -0.23 -16.78
CA MET A 174 -8.20 -0.96 -16.49
C MET A 174 -7.86 -2.30 -15.82
N VAL A 175 -8.39 -2.53 -14.63
CA VAL A 175 -8.23 -3.78 -13.88
C VAL A 175 -9.62 -4.32 -13.54
N ARG A 176 -9.97 -5.49 -14.06
CA ARG A 176 -11.30 -6.13 -13.88
C ARG A 176 -12.49 -5.18 -14.12
N GLY A 177 -12.38 -4.30 -15.12
CA GLY A 177 -13.44 -3.34 -15.47
C GLY A 177 -13.49 -2.06 -14.64
N GLN A 178 -12.56 -1.88 -13.69
CA GLN A 178 -12.39 -0.64 -12.92
C GLN A 178 -11.15 0.12 -13.41
N GLU A 179 -11.25 1.44 -13.52
CA GLU A 179 -10.13 2.31 -13.87
C GLU A 179 -9.28 2.63 -12.63
N TYR A 180 -7.96 2.60 -12.82
CA TYR A 180 -6.95 2.94 -11.83
C TYR A 180 -5.99 3.98 -12.41
N ALA A 181 -5.60 4.96 -11.60
CA ALA A 181 -4.47 5.83 -11.87
C ALA A 181 -3.16 5.10 -11.57
N VAL A 182 -2.18 5.24 -12.45
CA VAL A 182 -0.80 4.79 -12.21
C VAL A 182 -0.08 5.89 -11.43
N ARG A 183 0.14 5.67 -10.14
CA ARG A 183 0.78 6.65 -9.24
C ARG A 183 2.30 6.60 -9.29
N SER A 184 2.84 5.41 -9.51
CA SER A 184 4.27 5.19 -9.72
C SER A 184 4.46 3.97 -10.59
N PHE A 185 5.50 3.98 -11.42
CA PHE A 185 5.91 2.86 -12.25
C PHE A 185 7.41 2.94 -12.53
N GLU A 186 8.12 1.85 -12.25
CA GLU A 186 9.55 1.73 -12.49
C GLU A 186 9.92 0.35 -13.06
N LYS A 187 10.94 0.36 -13.92
CA LYS A 187 11.63 -0.86 -14.38
C LYS A 187 12.99 -0.89 -13.70
N LEU A 188 13.13 -1.72 -12.69
CA LEU A 188 14.38 -1.85 -11.96
C LEU A 188 15.30 -2.84 -12.69
N GLU A 189 16.55 -2.43 -12.89
CA GLU A 189 17.59 -3.37 -13.30
C GLU A 189 17.88 -4.32 -12.14
N MET A 190 18.04 -5.60 -12.45
CA MET A 190 18.49 -6.55 -11.46
C MET A 190 19.93 -6.20 -11.05
N PRO A 191 20.26 -6.19 -9.75
CA PRO A 191 21.66 -6.13 -9.33
C PRO A 191 22.40 -7.30 -10.00
N THR A 192 23.53 -6.99 -10.66
CA THR A 192 24.26 -7.94 -11.51
C THR A 192 25.00 -9.02 -10.72
N ASP A 193 24.88 -9.07 -9.39
CA ASP A 193 25.66 -9.97 -8.56
C ASP A 193 24.88 -10.47 -7.34
N GLN A 194 24.13 -11.56 -7.52
CA GLN A 194 23.98 -12.60 -6.50
C GLN A 194 24.03 -13.94 -7.22
N SER A 195 25.18 -14.59 -7.15
CA SER A 195 25.34 -16.00 -7.52
C SER A 195 24.23 -16.83 -6.87
N ILE A 196 23.33 -17.35 -7.71
CA ILE A 196 22.25 -18.26 -7.31
C ILE A 196 22.90 -19.59 -6.88
N ASN A 197 23.32 -19.66 -5.62
CA ASN A 197 23.62 -20.90 -4.92
C ASN A 197 22.77 -20.93 -3.64
N GLY A 198 21.46 -21.11 -3.81
CA GLY A 198 20.57 -21.62 -2.76
C GLY A 198 20.32 -23.12 -2.99
N PRO A 199 20.19 -23.94 -1.94
CA PRO A 199 20.19 -25.39 -2.08
C PRO A 199 18.93 -25.84 -2.84
N ARG A 200 19.14 -26.68 -3.85
CA ARG A 200 18.06 -27.48 -4.42
C ARG A 200 17.58 -28.46 -3.34
N ALA A 201 16.33 -28.32 -2.92
CA ALA A 201 15.61 -29.37 -2.22
C ALA A 201 15.29 -30.51 -3.20
#